data_AF-A0A3M6K9P1-F1
#
_entry.id   AF-A0A3M6K9P1-F1
#
_cell.length_a   1.000
_cell.length_b   1.000
_cell.length_c   1.000
_cell.angle_alpha   90.00
_cell.angle_beta   90.00
_cell.angle_gamma   90.00
#
_symmetry.space_group_name_H-M   'P 1'
#
loop_
_entity.id
_entity.type
_entity.pdbx_description
1 polymer ?
#
loop_
_entity_poly.entity_id
_entity_poly.type
_entity_poly.pdbx_seq_one_letter_code
_entity_poly.pdbx_strand_id
1 'polypeptide(L)'
;MLLLATMVVSLSGLTGVAYAAEDGATASSGDSLKLLGAGLAFGLAAFGAGIGLGQVGSAGLAVISENPALQSKVFIFVGMVESIAIYGIVMMFIILGQ
;
A
#
# COMPACT_ATOMS: atom_id res chain seq x y z
N MET A 1 1.48 21.39 2.38
CA MET A 1 2.36 21.10 1.22
C MET A 1 2.87 19.66 1.19
N LEU A 2 3.28 19.04 2.31
CA LEU A 2 3.70 17.63 2.33
C LEU A 2 2.58 16.63 2.00
N LEU A 3 1.37 16.86 2.52
CA LEU A 3 0.17 16.04 2.18
C LEU A 3 -0.22 16.18 0.70
N LEU A 4 -0.04 17.37 0.13
CA LEU A 4 -0.25 17.63 -1.30
C LEU A 4 0.83 16.94 -2.15
N ALA A 5 2.09 16.93 -1.69
CA ALA A 5 3.20 16.27 -2.36
C ALA A 5 3.07 14.74 -2.35
N THR A 6 2.67 14.13 -1.23
CA THR A 6 2.38 12.69 -1.15
C THR A 6 1.20 12.30 -2.05
N MET A 7 0.14 13.11 -2.11
CA MET A 7 -0.99 12.90 -3.02
C MET A 7 -0.58 13.03 -4.51
N VAL A 8 0.29 13.99 -4.84
CA VAL A 8 0.83 14.18 -6.21
C VAL A 8 1.76 13.05 -6.62
N VAL A 9 2.60 12.53 -5.72
CA VAL A 9 3.46 11.36 -5.97
C VAL A 9 2.62 10.09 -6.20
N SER A 10 1.57 9.87 -5.40
CA SER A 10 0.63 8.76 -5.62
C SER A 10 -0.13 8.89 -6.94
N LEU A 11 -0.46 10.12 -7.37
CA LEU A 11 -1.17 10.37 -8.62
C LEU A 11 -0.27 10.21 -9.85
N SER A 12 1.00 10.60 -9.75
CA SER A 12 2.01 10.42 -10.82
C SER A 12 2.48 8.96 -10.96
N GLY A 13 2.35 8.15 -9.91
CA GLY A 13 2.54 6.69 -9.99
C GLY A 13 1.41 5.95 -10.69
N LEU A 14 0.20 6.55 -10.78
CA LEU A 14 -0.94 5.96 -11.52
C LEU A 14 -0.76 6.11 -13.04
N THR A 15 -0.02 7.11 -13.49
CA THR A 15 0.37 7.31 -14.89
C THR A 15 1.65 6.54 -15.22
N GLY A 16 1.67 5.24 -14.95
CA GLY A 16 2.58 4.36 -15.66
C GLY A 16 2.18 4.39 -17.13
N VAL A 17 2.95 5.10 -17.97
CA VAL A 17 2.86 4.99 -19.42
C VAL A 17 3.06 3.50 -19.73
N ALA A 18 2.00 2.80 -20.11
CA ALA A 18 2.11 1.44 -20.60
C ALA A 18 2.96 1.50 -21.87
N TYR A 19 4.24 1.13 -21.76
CA TYR A 19 5.01 0.76 -22.92
C TYR A 19 4.31 -0.45 -23.53
N ALA A 20 3.64 -0.25 -24.67
CA ALA A 20 3.34 -1.33 -25.59
C ALA A 20 4.68 -1.85 -26.13
N ALA A 21 5.37 -2.67 -25.33
CA ALA A 21 6.45 -3.50 -25.82
C ALA A 21 5.78 -4.67 -26.55
N GLU A 22 5.78 -4.60 -27.87
CA GLU A 22 5.48 -5.73 -28.73
C GLU A 22 6.57 -6.79 -28.47
N ASP A 23 6.30 -7.72 -27.56
CA ASP A 23 6.94 -9.04 -27.60
C ASP A 23 5.85 -10.10 -27.71
N GLY A 24 5.96 -10.89 -28.77
CA GLY A 24 4.93 -11.75 -29.32
C GLY A 24 4.67 -13.00 -28.48
N ALA A 25 4.01 -12.84 -27.34
CA ALA A 25 3.26 -13.90 -26.70
C ALA A 25 1.80 -13.45 -26.61
N THR A 26 0.90 -14.21 -27.22
CA THR A 26 -0.55 -14.05 -27.05
C THR A 26 -0.90 -14.26 -25.58
N ALA A 27 -0.81 -13.19 -24.78
CA ALA A 27 -1.30 -13.16 -23.43
C ALA A 27 -2.80 -13.44 -23.48
N SER A 28 -3.21 -14.61 -22.99
CA SER A 28 -4.62 -14.91 -22.77
C SER A 28 -5.22 -13.77 -21.95
N SER A 29 -6.44 -13.31 -22.28
CA SER A 29 -7.13 -12.26 -21.52
C SER A 29 -7.22 -12.56 -20.02
N GLY A 30 -7.04 -13.82 -19.61
CA GLY A 30 -6.94 -14.21 -18.21
C GLY A 30 -5.69 -13.66 -17.49
N ASP A 31 -4.54 -13.53 -18.16
CA ASP A 31 -3.29 -13.14 -17.49
C ASP A 31 -3.19 -11.62 -17.30
N SER A 32 -3.72 -10.81 -18.23
CA SER A 32 -3.81 -9.36 -18.05
C SER A 32 -4.77 -8.97 -16.92
N LEU A 33 -5.90 -9.69 -16.78
CA LEU A 33 -6.86 -9.47 -15.69
C LEU A 33 -6.31 -9.90 -14.32
N LYS A 34 -5.48 -10.95 -14.26
CA LYS A 34 -4.78 -11.34 -13.01
C LYS A 34 -3.84 -10.23 -12.52
N LEU A 35 -3.02 -9.67 -13.42
CA LEU A 35 -2.08 -8.60 -13.07
C LEU A 35 -2.83 -7.36 -12.56
N LEU A 36 -3.92 -6.97 -13.23
CA LEU A 36 -4.76 -5.85 -12.81
C LEU A 36 -5.41 -6.11 -11.45
N GLY A 37 -6.00 -7.30 -11.25
CA GLY A 37 -6.64 -7.69 -10.00
C GLY A 37 -5.67 -7.71 -8.82
N ALA A 38 -4.45 -8.18 -9.05
CA ALA A 38 -3.42 -8.23 -8.02
C ALA A 38 -2.90 -6.84 -7.63
N GLY A 39 -2.68 -5.97 -8.60
CA GLY A 39 -2.33 -4.57 -8.36
C GLY A 39 -3.42 -3.83 -7.58
N LEU A 40 -4.69 -4.06 -7.90
CA LEU A 40 -5.81 -3.49 -7.17
C LEU A 40 -5.93 -4.04 -5.73
N ALA A 41 -5.72 -5.34 -5.53
CA ALA A 41 -5.80 -5.95 -4.20
C ALA A 41 -4.77 -5.34 -3.24
N PHE A 42 -3.50 -5.25 -3.64
CA PHE A 42 -2.48 -4.61 -2.83
C PHE A 42 -2.69 -3.09 -2.73
N GLY A 43 -2.99 -2.42 -3.86
CA GLY A 43 -3.13 -0.96 -3.91
C GLY A 43 -4.24 -0.43 -2.99
N LEU A 44 -5.41 -1.08 -2.97
CA LEU A 44 -6.51 -0.70 -2.09
C LEU A 44 -6.22 -1.00 -0.61
N ALA A 45 -5.57 -2.14 -0.32
CA ALA A 45 -5.16 -2.49 1.03
C ALA A 45 -4.12 -1.48 1.58
N ALA A 46 -3.10 -1.15 0.79
CA ALA A 46 -2.07 -0.18 1.14
C ALA A 46 -2.66 1.24 1.31
N PHE A 47 -3.63 1.61 0.48
CA PHE A 47 -4.33 2.90 0.61
C PHE A 47 -5.11 3.00 1.94
N GLY A 48 -5.86 1.95 2.29
CA GLY A 48 -6.58 1.89 3.58
C GLY A 48 -5.63 1.91 4.78
N ALA A 49 -4.54 1.13 4.72
CA ALA A 49 -3.51 1.12 5.76
C ALA A 49 -2.85 2.51 5.91
N GLY A 50 -2.53 3.18 4.81
CA GLY A 50 -1.93 4.52 4.84
C GLY A 50 -2.79 5.57 5.55
N ILE A 51 -4.11 5.53 5.38
CA ILE A 51 -5.03 6.43 6.11
C ILE A 51 -4.98 6.13 7.61
N GLY A 52 -5.04 4.85 8.00
CA GLY A 52 -4.96 4.45 9.40
C GLY A 52 -3.62 4.82 10.04
N LEU A 53 -2.51 4.63 9.32
CA LEU A 53 -1.17 4.97 9.78
C LEU A 53 -0.98 6.47 9.97
N GLY A 54 -1.61 7.30 9.13
CA GLY A 54 -1.60 8.75 9.32
C GLY A 54 -2.22 9.18 10.66
N GLN A 55 -3.32 8.53 11.05
CA GLN A 55 -4.00 8.80 12.32
C GLN A 55 -3.22 8.22 13.51
N VAL A 56 -2.84 6.94 13.46
CA VAL A 56 -2.11 6.27 14.54
C VAL A 56 -0.70 6.86 14.72
N GLY A 57 -0.03 7.22 13.63
CA GLY A 57 1.29 7.85 13.67
C GLY A 57 1.27 9.24 14.30
N SER A 58 0.30 10.08 13.97
CA SER A 58 0.19 11.43 14.56
C SER A 58 -0.14 11.38 16.04
N ALA A 59 -1.11 10.55 16.45
CA ALA A 59 -1.44 10.34 17.86
C ALA A 59 -0.27 9.68 18.63
N GLY A 60 0.38 8.70 18.01
CA GLY A 60 1.51 7.98 18.58
C GLY A 60 2.71 8.88 18.86
N LEU A 61 3.08 9.74 17.91
CA LEU A 61 4.17 10.70 18.09
C LEU A 61 3.86 11.75 19.15
N ALA A 62 2.60 12.19 19.27
CA ALA A 62 2.18 13.11 20.34
C ALA A 62 2.42 12.47 21.73
N VAL A 63 2.03 11.21 21.91
CA VAL A 63 2.23 10.49 23.18
C VAL A 63 3.72 10.20 23.44
N ILE A 64 4.49 9.82 22.42
CA ILE A 64 5.94 9.58 22.56
C ILE A 64 6.67 10.86 22.97
N SER A 65 6.25 12.02 22.45
CA SER A 65 6.83 13.31 22.83
C SER A 65 6.61 13.66 24.30
N GLU A 66 5.51 13.23 24.91
CA GLU A 66 5.24 13.45 26.33
C GLU A 66 5.90 12.38 27.21
N ASN A 67 5.85 11.11 26.77
CA ASN A 67 6.43 10.01 27.51
C ASN A 67 7.11 8.98 26.57
N PRO A 68 8.45 9.06 26.41
CA PRO A 68 9.18 8.19 25.49
C PRO A 68 9.17 6.71 25.91
N ALA A 69 8.86 6.39 27.18
CA ALA A 69 8.75 5.00 27.64
C ALA A 69 7.58 4.23 26.97
N LEU A 70 6.66 4.94 26.31
CA LEU A 70 5.47 4.38 25.67
C LEU A 70 5.72 4.02 24.20
N GLN A 71 6.91 4.32 23.66
CA GLN A 71 7.27 4.08 22.26
C GLN A 71 6.99 2.65 21.80
N SER A 72 7.34 1.64 22.61
CA SER A 72 7.09 0.23 22.27
C SER A 72 5.61 -0.08 22.12
N LYS A 73 4.72 0.54 22.94
CA LYS A 73 3.27 0.35 22.84
C LYS A 73 2.71 1.00 21.58
N VAL A 74 3.20 2.18 21.23
CA VAL A 74 2.82 2.87 19.99
C VAL A 74 3.18 2.03 18.77
N PHE A 75 4.37 1.42 18.74
CA PHE A 75 4.76 0.55 17.61
C PHE A 75 3.90 -0.70 17.47
N ILE A 76 3.33 -1.24 18.57
CA ILE A 76 2.37 -2.36 18.49
C ILE A 76 1.10 -1.92 17.72
N PHE A 77 0.59 -0.72 17.99
CA PHE A 77 -0.57 -0.19 17.26
C PHE A 77 -0.25 0.12 15.79
N VAL A 78 0.93 0.67 15.51
CA VAL A 78 1.41 0.86 14.13
C VAL A 78 1.47 -0.47 13.39
N GLY A 79 2.08 -1.50 13.99
CA GLY A 79 2.16 -2.84 13.39
C GLY A 79 0.79 -3.50 13.17
N MET A 80 -0.17 -3.23 14.04
CA MET A 80 -1.55 -3.70 13.86
C MET A 80 -2.20 -3.10 12.61
N VAL A 81 -2.00 -1.80 12.35
CA VAL A 81 -2.52 -1.16 11.13
C VAL A 81 -1.76 -1.63 9.89
N GLU A 82 -0.43 -1.77 9.98
CA GLU A 82 0.43 -2.23 8.88
C GLU A 82 0.05 -3.63 8.39
N SER A 83 -0.48 -4.48 9.28
CA SER A 83 -0.92 -5.83 8.93
C SER A 83 -1.94 -5.85 7.78
N ILE A 84 -2.75 -4.80 7.62
CA ILE A 84 -3.70 -4.66 6.51
C ILE A 84 -2.97 -4.63 5.16
N ALA A 85 -1.86 -3.88 5.07
CA ALA A 85 -1.06 -3.83 3.84
C ALA A 85 -0.38 -5.16 3.55
N ILE A 86 0.13 -5.85 4.58
CA ILE A 86 0.74 -7.18 4.45
C ILE A 86 -0.29 -8.20 3.94
N TYR A 87 -1.53 -8.19 4.46
CA TYR A 87 -2.60 -9.04 3.92
C TYR A 87 -2.92 -8.71 2.45
N GLY A 88 -2.81 -7.44 2.04
CA GLY A 88 -2.91 -7.03 0.64
C GLY A 88 -1.83 -7.67 -0.24
N ILE A 89 -0.59 -7.74 0.24
CA ILE A 89 0.52 -8.42 -0.45
C ILE A 89 0.26 -9.93 -0.53
N VAL A 90 -0.24 -10.54 0.54
CA VAL A 90 -0.61 -11.97 0.54
C VAL A 90 -1.68 -12.25 -0.52
N MET A 91 -2.72 -11.43 -0.58
CA MET A 91 -3.78 -11.57 -1.59
C MET A 91 -3.27 -11.36 -3.00
N MET A 92 -2.36 -10.40 -3.21
CA MET A 92 -1.69 -10.21 -4.50
C MET A 92 -1.01 -11.50 -4.96
N PHE A 93 -0.20 -12.15 -4.11
CA PHE A 93 0.47 -13.42 -4.47
C PHE A 93 -0.52 -14.54 -4.77
N ILE A 94 -1.59 -14.67 -3.96
CA ILE A 94 -2.66 -15.66 -4.22
C ILE A 94 -3.30 -15.43 -5.61
N ILE A 95 -3.55 -14.17 -6.00
CA ILE A 95 -4.12 -13.84 -7.32
C ILE A 95 -3.12 -14.17 -8.45
N LEU A 96 -1.82 -13.96 -8.23
CA LEU A 96 -0.76 -14.37 -9.18
C LEU A 96 -0.52 -15.89 -9.17
N GLY A 97 -1.11 -16.63 -8.24
CA GLY A 97 -0.87 -18.05 -8.07
C GLY A 97 0.55 -18.38 -7.61
N GLN A 98 1.14 -17.50 -6.79
CA GLN A 98 2.44 -17.70 -6.11
C GLN A 98 2.20 -18.02 -4.63
#